data_AF-A0A328E522-F1
#
_entry.id   AF-A0A328E522-F1
#
_cell.length_a   1.000
_cell.length_b   1.000
_cell.length_c   1.000
_cell.angle_alpha   90.00
_cell.angle_beta   90.00
_cell.angle_gamma   90.00
#
_symmetry.space_group_name_H-M   'P 1'
#
loop_
_entity.id
_entity.type
_entity.pdbx_description
1 polymer ?
#
loop_
_entity_poly.entity_id
_entity_poly.type
_entity_poly.pdbx_seq_one_letter_code
_entity_poly.pdbx_strand_id
1 'polypeptide(L)'
;MKYWSLSALSKLGSAIGQPIRRDRATASRVKWSYARIQVEVQINQTFPDQINFLNEEGRIITQKIKYEQAPTVCSHCNRIGHVLEMCRKRNTENTKGTGGKKIWRPKVTPQGGQG
;
A
#
# COMPACT_ATOMS: atom_id res chain seq x y z
N MET A 1 10.52 -26.16 -10.93
CA MET A 1 9.41 -25.99 -9.97
C MET A 1 9.83 -25.74 -8.51
N LYS A 2 11.04 -26.12 -8.05
CA LYS A 2 11.41 -26.14 -6.62
C LYS A 2 11.27 -24.79 -5.87
N TYR A 3 11.57 -23.66 -6.50
CA TYR A 3 11.55 -22.33 -5.86
C TYR A 3 10.17 -21.66 -5.77
N TRP A 4 9.14 -22.29 -6.36
CA TRP A 4 7.76 -21.79 -6.36
C TRP A 4 6.88 -22.46 -5.30
N SER A 5 7.49 -23.28 -4.45
CA SER A 5 6.81 -23.89 -3.32
C SER A 5 6.43 -22.85 -2.26
N LEU A 6 5.41 -23.16 -1.44
CA LEU A 6 5.01 -22.32 -0.31
C LEU A 6 6.22 -22.01 0.57
N SER A 7 6.95 -23.05 0.93
CA SER A 7 8.06 -22.99 1.84
C SER A 7 9.21 -22.15 1.28
N ALA A 8 9.48 -22.23 -0.03
CA ALA A 8 10.49 -21.39 -0.67
C ALA A 8 10.08 -19.91 -0.68
N LEU A 9 8.85 -19.60 -1.10
CA LEU A 9 8.36 -18.23 -1.14
C LEU A 9 8.23 -17.61 0.26
N SER A 10 7.80 -18.39 1.25
CA SER A 10 7.77 -17.96 2.64
C SER A 10 9.19 -17.66 3.15
N LYS A 11 10.18 -18.54 2.89
CA LYS A 11 11.58 -18.27 3.27
C LYS A 11 12.13 -16.99 2.64
N LEU A 12 11.83 -16.74 1.36
CA LEU A 12 12.22 -15.49 0.69
C LEU A 12 11.50 -14.28 1.29
N GLY A 13 10.20 -14.40 1.55
CA GLY A 13 9.41 -13.35 2.21
C GLY A 13 9.87 -13.06 3.63
N SER A 14 10.40 -14.05 4.34
CA SER A 14 10.97 -13.89 5.69
C SER A 14 12.19 -12.98 5.73
N ALA A 15 12.90 -12.81 4.62
CA ALA A 15 13.98 -11.81 4.53
C ALA A 15 13.44 -10.36 4.50
N ILE A 16 12.16 -10.18 4.23
CA ILE A 16 11.48 -8.87 4.19
C ILE A 16 10.66 -8.67 5.47
N GLY A 17 9.87 -9.65 5.90
CA GLY A 17 8.98 -9.53 7.05
C GLY A 17 8.28 -10.85 7.38
N GLN A 18 7.08 -10.84 7.93
CA GLN A 18 6.33 -12.07 8.23
C GLN A 18 5.39 -12.45 7.07
N PRO A 19 5.63 -13.55 6.34
CA PRO A 19 4.73 -13.96 5.25
C PRO A 19 3.35 -14.34 5.80
N ILE A 20 2.28 -13.71 5.29
CA ILE A 20 0.90 -13.95 5.73
C ILE A 20 0.19 -14.91 4.76
N ARG A 21 0.21 -14.59 3.47
CA ARG A 21 -0.55 -15.32 2.44
C ARG A 21 0.16 -15.32 1.09
N ARG A 22 -0.22 -16.26 0.23
CA ARG A 22 0.13 -16.23 -1.19
C ARG A 22 -1.08 -15.80 -1.99
N ASP A 23 -0.86 -15.07 -3.08
CA ASP A 23 -1.94 -14.74 -4.00
C ASP A 23 -2.50 -15.99 -4.71
N ARG A 24 -3.78 -15.96 -5.08
CA ARG A 24 -4.48 -17.11 -5.70
C ARG A 24 -3.83 -17.53 -7.03
N ALA A 25 -3.28 -16.60 -7.81
CA ALA A 25 -2.58 -16.91 -9.06
C ALA A 25 -1.25 -17.67 -8.81
N THR A 26 -0.52 -17.28 -7.75
CA THR A 26 0.68 -17.99 -7.29
C THR A 26 0.33 -19.38 -6.75
N ALA A 27 -0.77 -19.47 -5.99
CA ALA A 27 -1.24 -20.72 -5.40
C ALA A 27 -1.73 -21.73 -6.45
N SER A 28 -2.39 -21.25 -7.50
CA SER A 28 -2.89 -22.07 -8.62
C SER A 28 -1.81 -22.44 -9.64
N ARG A 29 -0.58 -21.90 -9.52
CA ARG A 29 0.56 -22.16 -10.44
C ARG A 29 0.24 -21.82 -11.90
N VAL A 30 -0.77 -21.00 -12.15
CA VAL A 30 -1.22 -20.64 -13.51
C VAL A 30 -0.25 -19.66 -14.18
N LYS A 31 0.55 -18.93 -13.39
CA LYS A 31 1.50 -17.93 -13.89
C LYS A 31 2.93 -18.29 -13.47
N TRP A 32 3.74 -18.66 -14.45
CA TRP A 32 5.16 -19.02 -14.27
C TRP A 32 6.10 -17.81 -14.31
N SER A 33 5.59 -16.63 -14.66
CA SER A 33 6.40 -15.43 -14.90
C SER A 33 6.76 -14.67 -13.61
N TYR A 34 5.90 -14.70 -12.58
CA TYR A 34 6.16 -14.05 -11.29
C TYR A 34 5.34 -14.67 -10.13
N ALA A 35 5.89 -14.63 -8.93
CA ALA A 35 5.22 -15.05 -7.70
C ALA A 35 4.79 -13.82 -6.89
N ARG A 36 3.59 -13.87 -6.31
CA ARG A 36 3.07 -12.85 -5.38
C ARG A 36 2.79 -13.45 -4.01
N ILE A 37 3.30 -12.77 -2.98
CA ILE A 37 3.08 -13.08 -1.57
C ILE A 37 2.72 -11.80 -0.81
N GLN A 38 1.90 -11.93 0.21
CA GLN A 38 1.57 -10.89 1.16
C GLN A 38 2.45 -11.08 2.39
N VAL A 39 3.14 -10.01 2.81
CA VAL A 39 4.10 -10.01 3.92
C VAL A 39 3.71 -8.89 4.88
N GLU A 40 3.61 -9.20 6.16
CA GLU A 40 3.50 -8.23 7.23
C GLU A 40 4.86 -7.59 7.48
N VAL A 41 4.89 -6.26 7.58
CA VAL A 41 6.13 -5.48 7.65
C VAL A 41 5.96 -4.37 8.68
N GLN A 42 7.06 -4.02 9.34
CA GLN A 42 7.13 -2.82 10.16
C GLN A 42 7.19 -1.59 9.26
N ILE A 43 6.55 -0.50 9.65
CA ILE A 43 6.41 0.69 8.80
C ILE A 43 7.78 1.35 8.50
N ASN A 44 8.68 1.35 9.48
CA ASN A 44 9.98 2.01 9.40
C ASN A 44 11.13 1.05 9.02
N GLN A 45 10.82 -0.12 8.48
CA GLN A 45 11.85 -1.06 8.06
C GLN A 45 12.43 -0.70 6.68
N THR A 46 13.56 -1.31 6.35
CA THR A 46 14.10 -1.28 5.00
C THR A 46 13.35 -2.24 4.08
N PHE A 47 13.03 -1.77 2.88
CA PHE A 47 12.38 -2.56 1.83
C PHE A 47 13.40 -2.82 0.73
N PRO A 48 14.09 -3.99 0.73
CA PRO A 48 15.10 -4.26 -0.27
C PRO A 48 14.49 -4.48 -1.64
N ASP A 49 15.11 -3.93 -2.69
CA ASP A 49 14.70 -4.17 -4.08
C ASP A 49 15.14 -5.54 -4.60
N GLN A 50 16.08 -6.19 -3.90
CA GLN A 50 16.67 -7.47 -4.27
C GLN A 50 17.00 -8.30 -3.03
N ILE A 51 16.84 -9.62 -3.12
CA ILE A 51 17.26 -10.57 -2.10
C ILE A 51 18.23 -11.59 -2.70
N ASN A 52 19.23 -11.96 -1.92
CA ASN A 52 20.21 -12.97 -2.29
C ASN A 52 19.93 -14.26 -1.51
N PHE A 53 19.93 -15.40 -2.18
CA PHE A 53 19.80 -16.69 -1.53
C PHE A 53 20.71 -17.74 -2.17
N LEU A 54 21.14 -18.72 -1.38
CA LEU A 54 21.94 -19.83 -1.87
C LEU A 54 21.02 -20.88 -2.52
N ASN A 55 21.36 -21.33 -3.71
CA ASN A 55 20.67 -22.46 -4.35
C ASN A 55 21.25 -23.80 -3.88
N GLU A 56 20.68 -24.90 -4.36
CA GLU A 56 21.10 -26.27 -3.99
C GLU A 56 22.52 -26.63 -4.50
N GLU A 57 23.04 -25.89 -5.48
CA GLU A 57 24.40 -26.03 -6.03
C GLU A 57 25.42 -25.14 -5.28
N GLY A 58 25.00 -24.43 -4.22
CA GLY A 58 25.87 -23.50 -3.50
C GLY A 58 26.11 -22.17 -4.22
N ARG A 59 25.33 -21.84 -5.26
CA ARG A 59 25.42 -20.57 -5.99
C ARG A 59 24.52 -19.51 -5.36
N ILE A 60 25.01 -18.28 -5.29
CA ILE A 60 24.21 -17.12 -4.87
C ILE A 60 23.34 -16.68 -6.04
N ILE A 61 22.03 -16.63 -5.80
CA ILE A 61 21.02 -16.15 -6.74
C ILE A 61 20.47 -14.84 -6.22
N THR A 62 20.44 -13.83 -7.09
CA THR A 62 19.84 -12.51 -6.81
C THR A 62 18.45 -12.44 -7.41
N GLN A 63 17.44 -12.30 -6.56
CA GLN A 63 16.04 -12.18 -6.95
C GLN A 63 15.56 -10.75 -6.77
N LYS A 64 15.12 -10.11 -7.86
CA LYS A 64 14.49 -8.79 -7.81
C LYS A 64 13.09 -8.88 -7.21
N ILE A 65 12.75 -7.91 -6.37
CA ILE A 65 11.46 -7.75 -5.72
C ILE A 65 10.78 -6.51 -6.29
N LYS A 66 9.47 -6.57 -6.48
CA LYS A 66 8.63 -5.42 -6.79
C LYS A 66 7.50 -5.35 -5.78
N TYR A 67 7.32 -4.20 -5.17
CA TYR A 67 6.26 -3.95 -4.21
C TYR A 67 5.08 -3.31 -4.92
N GLU A 68 3.91 -3.94 -4.85
CA GLU A 68 2.67 -3.35 -5.38
C GLU A 68 2.03 -2.39 -4.37
N GLN A 69 2.12 -2.68 -3.07
CA GLN A 69 1.52 -1.88 -2.00
C GLN A 69 2.43 -1.82 -0.76
N ALA A 70 3.58 -1.16 -0.87
CA ALA A 70 4.40 -0.87 0.31
C ALA A 70 3.73 0.22 1.17
N PRO A 71 3.78 0.12 2.52
CA PRO A 71 3.23 1.15 3.38
C PRO A 71 4.01 2.46 3.23
N THR A 72 3.33 3.52 2.80
CA THR A 72 3.91 4.87 2.74
C THR A 72 3.45 5.70 3.93
N VAL A 73 4.37 6.33 4.65
CA VAL A 73 4.05 7.27 5.74
C VAL A 73 4.13 8.70 5.23
N CYS A 74 3.08 9.47 5.51
CA CYS A 74 3.08 10.89 5.22
C CYS A 74 3.97 11.65 6.21
N SER A 75 5.03 12.30 5.73
CA SER A 75 5.95 13.10 6.55
C SER A 75 5.32 14.34 7.21
N HIS A 76 4.09 14.73 6.82
CA HIS A 76 3.38 15.86 7.41
C HIS A 76 2.44 15.47 8.54
N CYS A 77 1.70 14.36 8.39
CA CYS A 77 0.65 14.00 9.34
C CYS A 77 0.85 12.64 10.03
N ASN A 78 1.97 11.96 9.76
CA ASN A 78 2.35 10.65 10.33
C ASN A 78 1.28 9.57 10.16
N ARG A 79 0.46 9.64 9.11
CA ARG A 79 -0.51 8.60 8.75
C ARG A 79 -0.02 7.78 7.56
N ILE A 80 -0.42 6.51 7.54
CA ILE A 80 -0.08 5.55 6.50
C ILE A 80 -1.04 5.70 5.30
N GLY A 81 -0.57 5.35 4.11
CA GLY A 81 -1.39 5.20 2.91
C GLY A 81 -1.38 6.41 1.98
N HIS A 82 -0.57 7.44 2.28
CA HIS A 82 -0.34 8.54 1.35
C HIS A 82 1.02 9.21 1.58
N VAL A 83 1.54 9.83 0.51
CA VAL A 83 2.74 10.67 0.56
C VAL A 83 2.39 12.12 0.89
N LEU A 84 3.41 12.93 1.19
CA LEU A 84 3.27 14.36 1.50
C LEU A 84 2.43 15.13 0.46
N GLU A 85 2.61 14.85 -0.83
CA GLU A 85 1.91 15.52 -1.94
C GLU A 85 0.41 15.25 -1.95
N MET A 86 -0.01 14.07 -1.46
CA MET A 86 -1.41 13.65 -1.38
C MET A 86 -2.01 13.93 0.02
N CYS A 87 -1.32 14.69 0.87
CA CYS A 87 -1.78 14.98 2.23
C CYS A 87 -2.94 15.97 2.24
N ARG A 88 -4.14 15.49 2.60
CA ARG A 88 -5.34 16.34 2.73
C ARG A 88 -5.16 17.48 3.73
N LYS A 89 -4.47 17.24 4.86
CA LYS A 89 -4.25 18.27 5.89
C LYS A 89 -3.42 19.45 5.36
N ARG A 90 -2.40 19.17 4.56
CA ARG A 90 -1.57 20.19 3.92
C ARG A 90 -2.37 21.03 2.91
N ASN A 91 -3.22 20.38 2.11
CA ASN A 91 -4.08 21.08 1.14
C ASN A 91 -5.09 22.01 1.87
N THR A 92 -5.64 21.57 3.00
CA THR A 92 -6.55 22.42 3.79
C THR A 92 -5.89 23.63 4.43
N GLU A 93 -4.58 23.60 4.72
CA GLU A 93 -3.84 24.77 5.22
C GLU A 93 -3.54 25.78 4.11
N ASN A 94 -3.21 25.30 2.90
CA ASN A 94 -2.95 26.16 1.74
C ASN A 94 -4.23 26.87 1.23
N THR A 95 -5.40 26.28 1.46
CA THR A 95 -6.71 26.83 1.03
C THR A 95 -7.40 27.74 2.05
N LYS A 96 -6.77 28.03 3.21
CA LYS A 96 -7.31 28.99 4.19
C LYS A 96 -7.34 30.45 3.70
N GLY A 97 -6.97 30.73 2.44
CA GLY A 97 -7.02 32.06 1.83
C GLY A 97 -8.35 32.46 1.18
N THR A 98 -9.26 31.54 0.83
CA THR A 98 -10.49 31.90 0.08
C THR A 98 -11.69 30.99 0.40
N GLY A 99 -11.93 30.72 1.68
CA GLY A 99 -13.20 30.13 2.12
C GLY A 99 -14.32 31.18 2.09
N GLY A 100 -15.01 31.32 0.95
CA GLY A 100 -16.16 32.22 0.81
C GLY A 100 -17.15 32.05 1.97
N LYS A 101 -17.47 33.16 2.66
CA LYS A 101 -18.41 33.20 3.78
C LYS A 101 -19.73 32.55 3.36
N LYS A 102 -20.07 31.41 3.95
CA LYS A 102 -21.42 30.82 3.82
C LYS A 102 -22.38 31.70 4.61
N ILE A 103 -23.11 32.57 3.91
CA ILE A 103 -24.19 33.37 4.50
C ILE A 103 -25.42 32.48 4.59
N TRP A 104 -25.90 32.25 5.81
CA TRP A 104 -27.17 31.56 6.04
C TRP A 104 -28.31 32.42 5.51
N ARG A 105 -29.14 31.87 4.60
CA ARG A 105 -30.39 32.51 4.18
C ARG A 105 -31.56 31.78 4.83
N PRO A 106 -32.45 32.49 5.55
CA PRO A 106 -33.68 31.91 6.06
C PRO A 106 -34.50 31.35 4.89
N LYS A 107 -35.05 30.15 5.09
CA LYS A 107 -35.93 29.50 4.12
C LYS A 107 -37.29 30.19 4.19
N VAL A 108 -37.65 30.96 3.17
CA VAL A 108 -39.01 31.53 3.03
C VAL A 108 -39.97 30.38 2.76
N THR A 109 -40.89 30.14 3.68
CA THR A 109 -42.01 29.21 3.50
C THR A 109 -43.07 29.91 2.65
N PRO A 110 -43.51 29.33 1.51
CA PRO A 110 -44.64 29.89 0.79
C PRO A 110 -45.89 29.74 1.65
N GLN A 111 -46.49 30.88 2.03
CA GLN A 111 -47.81 30.92 2.63
C GLN A 111 -48.81 30.48 1.56
N GLY A 112 -49.32 29.25 1.72
CA GLY A 112 -50.43 28.73 0.92
C GLY A 112 -51.65 29.61 1.13
N GLY A 113 -52.05 30.27 0.05
CA GLY A 113 -53.23 31.12 -0.03
C GLY A 113 -54.52 30.32 0.15
N GLN A 114 -55.50 31.05 0.67
CA GLN A 114 -56.89 30.68 0.88
C GLN A 114 -57.56 30.19 -0.41
N GLY A 115 -58.42 29.18 -0.25
CA GLY A 115 -59.44 28.75 -1.19
C GLY A 115 -60.52 28.03 -0.42
#